data_AF-A0A2H0UBC6-F1
#
_entry.id   AF-A0A2H0UBC6-F1
#
_cell.length_a   1.000
_cell.length_b   1.000
_cell.length_c   1.000
_cell.angle_alpha   90.00
_cell.angle_beta   90.00
_cell.angle_gamma   90.00
#
_symmetry.space_group_name_H-M   'P 1'
#
loop_
_entity.id
_entity.type
_entity.pdbx_description
1 polymer ?
#
loop_
_entity_poly.entity_id
_entity_poly.type
_entity_poly.pdbx_seq_one_letter_code
_entity_poly.pdbx_strand_id
1 'polypeptide(L)'
;MLLFACIGLLFTTVFVGMQFGLFNVRGSIDARNSSILTATTSPAHTSLMALIMNLVPASPPAGDTSCTGGQATCAWPETREWAVVAGGLAKDLPLIERVAAETGVSPRTIAAVVVPEQLRFFTSEREVFKRYFEPLKILGSLSKFSLGVSGIKQETAQVIEDHANDPASPYYHGPEAAHLLAYDPAANHDEVLFNRLTDEKDHYYSYLYTALFIKEIMAQWKRAGYDLSGRPDIVATIFNIGFGGSLPHVDPTVGGSLITVGGVDYTFGSLAGAFYRSGELAWLRP
;
A
#
# COMPACT_ATOMS: atom_id res chain seq x y z
N MET A 1 47.44 -3.78 20.73
CA MET A 1 46.36 -3.88 21.75
C MET A 1 45.43 -2.66 21.76
N LEU A 2 45.93 -1.42 21.72
CA LEU A 2 45.07 -0.22 21.70
C LEU A 2 44.02 -0.19 20.56
N LEU A 3 44.39 -0.63 19.35
CA LEU A 3 43.49 -0.65 18.19
C LEU A 3 42.23 -1.50 18.44
N PHE A 4 42.39 -2.69 19.04
CA PHE A 4 41.26 -3.58 19.36
C PHE A 4 40.38 -3.04 20.49
N ALA A 5 40.96 -2.32 21.45
CA ALA A 5 40.21 -1.65 22.51
C ALA A 5 39.34 -0.51 21.95
N CYS A 6 39.85 0.28 21.00
CA CYS A 6 39.08 1.33 20.34
C CYS A 6 37.92 0.78 19.50
N ILE A 7 38.15 -0.34 18.80
CA ILE A 7 37.09 -1.02 18.03
C ILE A 7 36.01 -1.55 18.98
N GLY A 8 36.39 -2.18 20.10
CA GLY A 8 35.44 -2.65 21.11
C GLY A 8 34.61 -1.53 21.74
N LEU A 9 35.24 -0.38 22.01
CA LEU A 9 34.55 0.81 22.53
C LEU A 9 33.53 1.36 21.52
N LEU A 10 33.90 1.43 20.23
CA LEU A 10 33.01 1.85 19.16
C LEU A 10 31.76 0.95 19.09
N PHE A 11 31.94 -0.37 19.06
CA PHE A 11 30.82 -1.31 19.01
C PHE A 11 29.94 -1.25 20.26
N THR A 12 30.54 -1.08 21.44
CA THR A 12 29.79 -0.96 22.69
C THR A 12 28.98 0.33 22.71
N THR A 13 29.54 1.45 22.25
CA THR A 13 28.82 2.74 22.15
C THR A 13 27.67 2.67 21.13
N VAL A 14 27.89 2.02 19.99
CA VAL A 14 26.83 1.80 18.98
C VAL A 14 25.72 0.93 19.55
N PHE A 15 26.07 -0.19 20.20
CA PHE A 15 25.11 -1.11 20.82
C PHE A 15 24.27 -0.43 21.91
N VAL A 16 24.92 0.33 22.81
CA VAL A 16 24.24 1.10 23.85
C VAL A 16 23.34 2.18 23.23
N GLY A 17 23.82 2.90 22.21
CA GLY A 17 23.01 3.90 21.52
C GLY A 17 21.79 3.31 20.80
N MET A 18 21.90 2.08 20.29
CA MET A 18 20.76 1.34 19.74
C MET A 18 19.77 0.92 20.85
N GLN A 19 20.26 0.41 21.99
CA GLN A 19 19.43 -0.03 23.12
C GLN A 19 18.62 1.11 23.77
N PHE A 20 19.17 2.32 23.79
CA PHE A 20 18.50 3.51 24.34
C PHE A 20 17.81 4.38 23.28
N GLY A 21 17.76 3.93 22.02
CA GLY A 21 17.07 4.65 20.94
C GLY A 21 17.72 5.98 20.54
N LEU A 22 18.98 6.23 20.92
CA LEU A 22 19.75 7.41 20.51
C LEU A 22 19.97 7.48 18.99
N PHE A 23 19.86 6.35 18.30
CA PHE A 23 19.95 6.23 16.84
C PHE A 23 18.62 5.84 16.18
N ASN A 24 17.48 6.03 16.87
CA ASN A 24 16.18 5.76 16.25
C ASN A 24 15.93 6.76 15.12
N VAL A 25 15.92 6.25 13.89
CA VAL A 25 15.45 6.97 12.71
C VAL A 25 13.92 6.96 12.74
N ARG A 26 13.28 8.10 12.50
CA ARG A 26 11.83 8.17 12.27
C ARG A 26 11.45 7.17 11.16
N GLY A 27 10.41 6.37 11.39
CA GLY A 27 9.99 5.31 10.47
C GLY A 27 10.63 3.93 10.72
N SER A 28 11.31 3.70 11.86
CA SER A 28 11.62 2.33 12.29
C SER A 28 10.34 1.58 12.67
N ILE A 29 10.30 0.26 12.41
CA ILE A 29 9.14 -0.60 12.70
C ILE A 29 8.73 -0.49 14.19
N ASP A 30 9.68 -0.28 15.10
CA ASP A 30 9.41 -0.14 16.54
C ASP A 30 8.85 1.24 16.92
N ALA A 31 9.32 2.32 16.29
CA ALA A 31 8.75 3.66 16.46
C ALA A 31 7.30 3.73 15.93
N ARG A 32 7.03 3.00 14.84
CA ARG A 32 5.69 2.80 14.26
C ARG A 32 4.75 2.01 15.17
N ASN A 33 5.23 0.91 15.72
CA ASN A 33 4.38 0.08 16.59
C ASN A 33 3.99 0.82 17.89
N SER A 34 4.78 1.81 18.32
CA SER A 34 4.49 2.64 19.50
C SER A 34 3.62 3.88 19.19
N SER A 35 3.70 4.47 18.00
CA SER A 35 2.84 5.60 17.57
C SER A 35 1.36 5.20 17.48
N ILE A 36 1.08 3.96 17.04
CA ILE A 36 -0.26 3.36 16.93
C ILE A 36 -0.96 3.30 18.31
N LEU A 37 -0.22 3.13 19.41
CA LEU A 37 -0.76 3.11 20.77
C LEU A 37 -1.24 4.50 21.24
N THR A 38 -0.81 5.58 20.59
CA THR A 38 -1.05 6.97 21.05
C THR A 38 -2.25 7.61 20.32
N ALA A 39 -2.63 7.10 19.15
CA ALA A 39 -3.69 7.67 18.31
C ALA A 39 -5.12 7.25 18.70
N THR A 40 -5.28 6.27 19.59
CA THR A 40 -6.56 5.66 19.99
C THR A 40 -7.42 6.50 20.94
N THR A 41 -7.10 7.77 21.19
CA THR A 41 -7.76 8.60 22.22
C THR A 41 -8.59 9.78 21.70
N SER A 42 -8.82 9.94 20.39
CA SER A 42 -9.58 11.09 19.86
C SER A 42 -11.05 10.77 19.50
N PRO A 43 -12.05 11.49 20.06
CA PRO A 43 -13.48 11.10 20.02
C PRO A 43 -14.33 11.63 18.84
N ALA A 44 -13.76 12.17 17.76
CA ALA A 44 -14.52 13.01 16.81
C ALA A 44 -15.12 12.31 15.55
N HIS A 45 -14.93 11.02 15.32
CA HIS A 45 -15.31 10.35 14.04
C HIS A 45 -16.46 9.32 14.12
N THR A 46 -17.29 9.37 15.16
CA THR A 46 -18.12 8.22 15.60
C THR A 46 -19.34 7.89 14.73
N SER A 47 -19.90 8.83 13.95
CA SER A 47 -21.22 8.62 13.32
C SER A 47 -21.16 7.94 11.93
N LEU A 48 -20.25 8.38 11.05
CA LEU A 48 -20.06 7.74 9.73
C LEU A 48 -19.29 6.41 9.85
N MET A 49 -18.35 6.33 10.78
CA MET A 49 -17.60 5.11 11.08
C MET A 49 -18.50 3.99 11.60
N ALA A 50 -19.53 4.30 12.38
CA ALA A 50 -20.49 3.28 12.86
C ALA A 50 -21.32 2.67 11.70
N LEU A 51 -21.66 3.49 10.69
CA LEU A 51 -22.39 3.00 9.51
C LEU A 51 -21.51 2.13 8.61
N ILE A 52 -20.25 2.52 8.41
CA ILE A 52 -19.27 1.77 7.60
C ILE A 52 -18.84 0.48 8.32
N MET A 53 -18.66 0.50 9.64
CA MET A 53 -18.34 -0.70 10.44
C MET A 53 -19.48 -1.73 10.44
N ASN A 54 -20.74 -1.32 10.25
CA ASN A 54 -21.88 -2.24 10.13
C ASN A 54 -21.98 -2.92 8.74
N LEU A 55 -21.22 -2.45 7.74
CA LEU A 55 -21.17 -3.03 6.40
C LEU A 55 -19.95 -3.95 6.21
N VAL A 56 -18.98 -3.88 7.12
CA VAL A 56 -17.89 -4.85 7.23
C VAL A 56 -18.43 -6.07 7.97
N PRO A 57 -18.33 -7.30 7.42
CA PRO A 57 -18.76 -8.49 8.14
C PRO A 57 -18.07 -8.54 9.50
N ALA A 58 -18.87 -8.73 10.56
CA ALA A 58 -18.38 -8.77 11.92
C ALA A 58 -17.23 -9.79 12.05
N SER A 59 -16.15 -9.38 12.72
CA SER A 59 -15.06 -10.29 13.09
C SER A 59 -15.67 -11.52 13.79
N PRO A 60 -15.30 -12.75 13.40
CA PRO A 60 -15.71 -13.92 14.16
C PRO A 60 -15.11 -13.83 15.58
N PRO A 61 -15.81 -14.38 16.59
CA PRO A 61 -15.38 -14.30 17.99
C PRO A 61 -13.99 -14.91 18.19
N ALA A 62 -13.28 -14.42 19.20
CA ALA A 62 -11.96 -14.88 19.62
C ALA A 62 -12.00 -16.37 20.01
N GLY A 63 -11.74 -17.21 19.01
CA GLY A 63 -11.62 -18.65 19.07
C GLY A 63 -10.93 -19.08 17.78
N ASP A 64 -9.91 -19.91 17.88
CA ASP A 64 -8.97 -20.20 16.82
C ASP A 64 -9.59 -20.97 15.63
N THR A 65 -10.20 -20.26 14.68
CA THR A 65 -10.55 -20.81 13.36
C THR A 65 -9.79 -20.06 12.26
N SER A 66 -8.64 -20.60 11.86
CA SER A 66 -8.18 -20.55 10.47
C SER A 66 -9.28 -21.12 9.55
N CYS A 67 -9.34 -20.74 8.27
CA CYS A 67 -10.20 -21.31 7.22
C CYS A 67 -11.50 -21.93 7.78
N THR A 68 -12.57 -21.14 7.93
CA THR A 68 -13.83 -21.54 8.60
C THR A 68 -14.26 -22.95 8.21
N GLY A 69 -13.94 -23.97 9.02
CA GLY A 69 -14.27 -25.37 8.75
C GLY A 69 -13.13 -26.38 8.52
N GLY A 70 -11.90 -26.14 8.98
CA GLY A 70 -10.87 -27.19 9.05
C GLY A 70 -10.31 -27.67 7.70
N GLN A 71 -10.39 -26.85 6.64
CA GLN A 71 -9.78 -27.14 5.35
C GLN A 71 -8.28 -26.82 5.32
N ALA A 72 -7.52 -27.59 4.52
CA ALA A 72 -6.08 -27.44 4.34
C ALA A 72 -5.66 -26.21 3.51
N THR A 73 -6.59 -25.65 2.72
CA THR A 73 -6.44 -24.43 1.93
C THR A 73 -7.77 -23.66 1.92
N CYS A 74 -7.71 -22.33 1.87
CA CYS A 74 -8.89 -21.47 1.73
C CYS A 74 -8.64 -20.34 0.72
N ALA A 75 -9.72 -19.84 0.10
CA ALA A 75 -9.62 -18.78 -0.88
C ALA A 75 -9.21 -17.46 -0.21
N TRP A 76 -8.63 -16.53 -0.96
CA TRP A 76 -8.15 -15.26 -0.40
C TRP A 76 -9.21 -14.46 0.41
N PRO A 77 -10.51 -14.38 0.04
CA PRO A 77 -11.47 -13.59 0.81
C PRO A 77 -11.94 -14.30 2.10
N GLU A 78 -11.56 -15.57 2.30
CA GLU A 78 -11.90 -16.35 3.49
C GLU A 78 -10.82 -16.24 4.58
N THR A 79 -9.73 -15.52 4.28
CA THR A 79 -8.58 -15.39 5.16
C THR A 79 -8.76 -14.29 6.21
N ARG A 80 -8.03 -14.40 7.33
CA ARG A 80 -8.05 -13.36 8.36
C ARG A 80 -7.31 -12.11 7.90
N GLU A 81 -6.28 -12.30 7.09
CA GLU A 81 -5.52 -11.27 6.41
C GLU A 81 -6.46 -10.41 5.56
N TRP A 82 -7.36 -11.03 4.79
CA TRP A 82 -8.39 -10.30 4.05
C TRP A 82 -9.29 -9.46 4.96
N ALA A 83 -9.79 -10.01 6.06
CA ALA A 83 -10.65 -9.24 6.98
C ALA A 83 -9.93 -7.99 7.55
N VAL A 84 -8.61 -8.04 7.70
CA VAL A 84 -7.80 -6.87 8.10
C VAL A 84 -7.67 -5.87 6.95
N VAL A 85 -7.35 -6.34 5.74
CA VAL A 85 -7.25 -5.48 4.54
C VAL A 85 -8.59 -4.78 4.27
N ALA A 86 -9.70 -5.52 4.29
CA ALA A 86 -11.05 -5.00 4.12
C ALA A 86 -11.38 -3.91 5.15
N GLY A 87 -11.08 -4.15 6.43
CA GLY A 87 -11.28 -3.16 7.49
C GLY A 87 -10.41 -1.91 7.33
N GLY A 88 -9.16 -2.08 6.89
CA GLY A 88 -8.25 -0.96 6.60
C GLY A 88 -8.74 -0.10 5.43
N LEU A 89 -9.11 -0.72 4.31
CA LEU A 89 -9.68 -0.02 3.15
C LEU A 89 -11.01 0.67 3.47
N ALA A 90 -11.83 0.10 4.35
CA ALA A 90 -13.07 0.73 4.80
C ALA A 90 -12.81 1.99 5.64
N LYS A 91 -11.76 2.01 6.48
CA LYS A 91 -11.36 3.20 7.23
C LYS A 91 -10.81 4.29 6.33
N ASP A 92 -10.03 3.90 5.33
CA ASP A 92 -9.41 4.83 4.37
C ASP A 92 -10.34 5.25 3.24
N LEU A 93 -11.59 4.77 3.20
CA LEU A 93 -12.56 5.06 2.15
C LEU A 93 -12.67 6.57 1.82
N PRO A 94 -12.77 7.50 2.79
CA PRO A 94 -12.83 8.93 2.47
C PRO A 94 -11.59 9.45 1.74
N LEU A 95 -10.40 8.92 2.06
CA LEU A 95 -9.16 9.28 1.37
C LEU A 95 -9.12 8.70 -0.04
N ILE A 96 -9.53 7.44 -0.20
CA ILE A 96 -9.59 6.77 -1.50
C ILE A 96 -10.58 7.49 -2.43
N GLU A 97 -11.76 7.87 -1.95
CA GLU A 97 -12.76 8.61 -2.71
C GLU A 97 -12.26 10.01 -3.10
N ARG A 98 -11.56 10.69 -2.19
CA ARG A 98 -10.93 11.98 -2.48
C ARG A 98 -9.89 11.85 -3.60
N VAL A 99 -8.96 10.92 -3.47
CA VAL A 99 -7.93 10.67 -4.49
C VAL A 99 -8.57 10.29 -5.83
N ALA A 100 -9.63 9.48 -5.80
CA ALA A 100 -10.36 9.11 -7.00
C ALA A 100 -10.99 10.33 -7.69
N ALA A 101 -11.56 11.27 -6.92
CA ALA A 101 -12.13 12.50 -7.46
C ALA A 101 -11.06 13.44 -8.05
N GLU A 102 -9.90 13.56 -7.41
CA GLU A 102 -8.80 14.43 -7.85
C GLU A 102 -8.05 13.86 -9.08
N THR A 103 -7.95 12.53 -9.19
CA THR A 103 -7.17 11.87 -10.24
C THR A 103 -8.03 11.33 -11.39
N GLY A 104 -9.28 10.97 -11.12
CA GLY A 104 -10.16 10.27 -12.06
C GLY A 104 -9.91 8.75 -12.14
N VAL A 105 -9.06 8.18 -11.28
CA VAL A 105 -8.90 6.73 -11.14
C VAL A 105 -9.93 6.21 -10.15
N SER A 106 -10.69 5.18 -10.50
CA SER A 106 -11.77 4.73 -9.62
C SER A 106 -11.27 4.11 -8.32
N PRO A 107 -12.03 4.25 -7.21
CA PRO A 107 -11.70 3.64 -5.93
C PRO A 107 -11.42 2.15 -6.02
N ARG A 108 -12.19 1.42 -6.86
CA ARG A 108 -12.01 -0.02 -7.05
C ARG A 108 -10.68 -0.36 -7.73
N THR A 109 -10.23 0.46 -8.67
CA THR A 109 -8.95 0.25 -9.37
C THR A 109 -7.78 0.54 -8.44
N ILE A 110 -7.85 1.62 -7.65
CA ILE A 110 -6.85 1.94 -6.62
C ILE A 110 -6.74 0.77 -5.63
N ALA A 111 -7.87 0.32 -5.08
CA ALA A 111 -7.89 -0.80 -4.14
C ALA A 111 -7.38 -2.11 -4.75
N ALA A 112 -7.65 -2.39 -6.03
CA ALA A 112 -7.19 -3.61 -6.69
C ALA A 112 -5.65 -3.72 -6.74
N VAL A 113 -4.94 -2.60 -6.78
CA VAL A 113 -3.49 -2.58 -6.70
C VAL A 113 -2.99 -2.73 -5.25
N VAL A 114 -3.71 -2.16 -4.29
CA VAL A 114 -3.34 -2.19 -2.86
C VAL A 114 -3.58 -3.56 -2.22
N VAL A 115 -4.65 -4.26 -2.59
CA VAL A 115 -5.05 -5.53 -1.96
C VAL A 115 -3.95 -6.60 -2.02
N PRO A 116 -3.35 -6.92 -3.17
CA PRO A 116 -2.29 -7.92 -3.23
C PRO A 116 -1.07 -7.52 -2.40
N GLU A 117 -0.74 -6.23 -2.34
CA GLU A 117 0.41 -5.74 -1.56
C GLU A 117 0.20 -5.95 -0.06
N GLN A 118 -0.98 -5.58 0.45
CA GLN A 118 -1.30 -5.73 1.87
C GLN A 118 -1.45 -7.20 2.28
N LEU A 119 -2.07 -8.03 1.43
CA LEU A 119 -2.14 -9.48 1.67
C LEU A 119 -0.73 -10.11 1.67
N ARG A 120 0.15 -9.73 0.74
CA ARG A 120 1.55 -10.17 0.74
C ARG A 120 2.25 -9.82 2.04
N PHE A 121 2.14 -8.57 2.49
CA PHE A 121 2.76 -8.11 3.73
C PHE A 121 2.30 -8.88 4.97
N PHE A 122 0.99 -9.10 5.12
CA PHE A 122 0.44 -9.79 6.29
C PHE A 122 0.75 -11.29 6.31
N THR A 123 0.91 -11.91 5.14
CA THR A 123 1.35 -13.32 5.07
C THR A 123 2.84 -13.50 5.39
N SER A 124 3.70 -12.53 5.03
CA SER A 124 5.13 -12.58 5.36
C SER A 124 5.44 -12.18 6.81
N GLU A 125 4.64 -11.28 7.42
CA GLU A 125 4.88 -10.71 8.76
C GLU A 125 3.91 -11.25 9.82
N ARG A 126 3.68 -12.56 9.85
CA ARG A 126 2.59 -13.23 10.58
C ARG A 126 2.54 -12.93 12.10
N GLU A 127 3.69 -12.81 12.75
CA GLU A 127 3.75 -12.54 14.20
C GLU A 127 3.41 -11.08 14.54
N VAL A 128 3.85 -10.14 13.70
CA VAL A 128 3.50 -8.71 13.82
C VAL A 128 2.03 -8.50 13.46
N PHE A 129 1.54 -9.22 12.43
CA PHE A 129 0.14 -9.25 12.02
C PHE A 129 -0.79 -9.57 13.19
N LYS A 130 -0.61 -10.73 13.84
CA LYS A 130 -1.45 -11.17 14.97
C LYS A 130 -1.43 -10.21 16.16
N ARG A 131 -0.27 -9.61 16.44
CA ARG A 131 -0.09 -8.78 17.63
C ARG A 131 -0.65 -7.38 17.48
N TYR A 132 -0.61 -6.79 16.29
CA TYR A 132 -0.89 -5.37 16.09
C TYR A 132 -1.94 -5.07 15.01
N PHE A 133 -1.88 -5.75 13.86
CA PHE A 133 -2.74 -5.43 12.72
C PHE A 133 -4.11 -6.10 12.82
N GLU A 134 -4.15 -7.36 13.26
CA GLU A 134 -5.38 -8.15 13.40
C GLU A 134 -6.38 -7.52 14.40
N PRO A 135 -5.97 -7.10 15.61
CA PRO A 135 -6.89 -6.51 16.59
C PRO A 135 -7.39 -5.12 16.16
N LEU A 136 -6.53 -4.35 15.48
CA LEU A 136 -6.81 -2.95 15.17
C LEU A 136 -7.46 -2.75 13.80
N LYS A 137 -7.41 -3.74 12.90
CA LYS A 137 -7.93 -3.64 11.53
C LYS A 137 -7.37 -2.42 10.78
N ILE A 138 -6.04 -2.31 10.73
CA ILE A 138 -5.32 -1.20 10.07
C ILE A 138 -4.41 -1.76 8.98
N LEU A 139 -4.14 -0.96 7.95
CA LEU A 139 -3.18 -1.30 6.90
C LEU A 139 -1.75 -1.18 7.43
N GLY A 140 -0.85 -1.98 6.87
CA GLY A 140 0.58 -1.93 7.18
C GLY A 140 1.30 -0.94 6.26
N SER A 141 2.06 -0.02 6.87
CA SER A 141 3.14 0.65 6.15
C SER A 141 4.26 -0.37 5.88
N LEU A 142 4.74 -0.43 4.65
CA LEU A 142 5.69 -1.45 4.19
C LEU A 142 7.14 -1.12 4.62
N SER A 143 8.13 -1.92 4.21
CA SER A 143 9.53 -1.84 4.68
C SER A 143 10.27 -0.55 4.23
N LYS A 144 11.53 -0.37 4.64
CA LYS A 144 12.38 0.73 4.13
C LYS A 144 12.55 0.77 2.61
N PHE A 145 12.20 -0.30 1.90
CA PHE A 145 12.33 -0.43 0.45
C PHE A 145 11.00 -0.32 -0.32
N SER A 146 9.87 -0.17 0.37
CA SER A 146 8.52 -0.07 -0.21
C SER A 146 7.67 0.68 0.80
N LEU A 147 7.17 1.87 0.46
CA LEU A 147 6.61 2.80 1.45
C LEU A 147 5.08 2.85 1.38
N GLY A 148 4.46 3.21 2.49
CA GLY A 148 3.00 3.38 2.60
C GLY A 148 2.22 2.07 2.46
N VAL A 149 0.94 2.20 2.09
CA VAL A 149 0.00 1.07 2.01
C VAL A 149 0.04 0.34 0.67
N SER A 150 0.63 0.95 -0.37
CA SER A 150 0.74 0.38 -1.72
C SER A 150 2.15 -0.07 -2.10
N GLY A 151 3.17 0.24 -1.30
CA GLY A 151 4.53 -0.29 -1.48
C GLY A 151 5.36 0.44 -2.52
N ILE A 152 4.99 1.67 -2.86
CA ILE A 152 5.75 2.50 -3.80
C ILE A 152 7.12 2.83 -3.20
N LYS A 153 8.17 2.61 -3.98
CA LYS A 153 9.53 2.99 -3.61
C LYS A 153 9.74 4.48 -3.81
N GLN A 154 10.65 5.10 -3.05
CA GLN A 154 10.94 6.52 -3.21
C GLN A 154 11.45 6.85 -4.62
N GLU A 155 12.29 6.00 -5.20
CA GLU A 155 12.80 6.20 -6.57
C GLU A 155 11.67 6.07 -7.59
N THR A 156 10.73 5.14 -7.38
CA THR A 156 9.53 5.04 -8.23
C THR A 156 8.65 6.28 -8.11
N ALA A 157 8.52 6.84 -6.91
CA ALA A 157 7.74 8.05 -6.69
C ALA A 157 8.36 9.28 -7.37
N GLN A 158 9.69 9.40 -7.36
CA GLN A 158 10.40 10.42 -8.15
C GLN A 158 10.09 10.28 -9.64
N VAL A 159 10.11 9.05 -10.19
CA VAL A 159 9.77 8.81 -11.60
C VAL A 159 8.31 9.17 -11.92
N ILE A 160 7.37 8.92 -10.99
CA ILE A 160 5.98 9.39 -11.12
C ILE A 160 5.94 10.92 -11.23
N GLU A 161 6.66 11.63 -10.37
CA GLU A 161 6.70 13.09 -10.45
C GLU A 161 7.30 13.59 -11.77
N ASP A 162 8.37 12.97 -12.25
CA ASP A 162 9.00 13.31 -13.52
C ASP A 162 8.01 13.14 -14.68
N HIS A 163 7.32 12.00 -14.74
CA HIS A 163 6.31 11.72 -15.76
C HIS A 163 5.10 12.65 -15.68
N ALA A 164 4.64 12.98 -14.46
CA ALA A 164 3.52 13.87 -14.24
C ALA A 164 3.82 15.32 -14.68
N ASN A 165 5.09 15.71 -14.69
CA ASN A 165 5.53 17.07 -15.03
C ASN A 165 6.17 17.20 -16.43
N ASP A 166 6.33 16.11 -17.18
CA ASP A 166 6.89 16.13 -18.53
C ASP A 166 5.82 15.87 -19.62
N PRO A 167 5.30 16.90 -20.31
CA PRO A 167 4.34 16.73 -21.41
C PRO A 167 4.84 15.89 -22.59
N ALA A 168 6.16 15.73 -22.75
CA ALA A 168 6.75 14.89 -23.80
C ALA A 168 6.80 13.40 -23.39
N SER A 169 6.62 13.09 -22.10
CA SER A 169 6.63 11.73 -21.61
C SER A 169 5.47 10.92 -22.19
N PRO A 170 5.72 9.66 -22.63
CA PRO A 170 4.64 8.76 -23.03
C PRO A 170 3.70 8.42 -21.87
N TYR A 171 4.11 8.69 -20.62
CA TYR A 171 3.32 8.48 -19.40
C TYR A 171 2.51 9.71 -18.98
N TYR A 172 2.76 10.88 -19.57
CA TYR A 172 2.10 12.12 -19.18
C TYR A 172 0.57 11.99 -19.23
N HIS A 173 -0.16 12.38 -18.20
CA HIS A 173 -1.60 12.13 -18.14
C HIS A 173 -2.46 13.40 -18.00
N GLY A 174 -1.84 14.55 -18.25
CA GLY A 174 -2.47 15.87 -18.18
C GLY A 174 -1.85 16.76 -17.10
N PRO A 175 -2.17 18.06 -17.09
CA PRO A 175 -1.61 19.03 -16.17
C PRO A 175 -2.17 18.93 -14.74
N GLU A 176 -3.24 18.15 -14.53
CA GLU A 176 -3.97 18.09 -13.26
C GLU A 176 -3.11 17.55 -12.12
N ALA A 177 -2.11 16.71 -12.37
CA ALA A 177 -1.27 16.18 -11.30
C ALA A 177 -0.27 17.19 -10.72
N ALA A 178 0.15 18.20 -11.49
CA ALA A 178 1.22 19.12 -11.10
C ALA A 178 0.91 19.86 -9.78
N HIS A 179 -0.33 20.30 -9.58
CA HIS A 179 -0.73 20.99 -8.35
C HIS A 179 -0.88 20.04 -7.15
N LEU A 180 -1.22 18.76 -7.38
CA LEU A 180 -1.34 17.74 -6.34
C LEU A 180 0.04 17.33 -5.78
N LEU A 181 1.08 17.47 -6.61
CA LEU A 181 2.46 17.12 -6.28
C LEU A 181 3.31 18.31 -5.82
N ALA A 182 2.78 19.53 -5.88
CA ALA A 182 3.54 20.75 -5.61
C ALA A 182 4.31 20.70 -4.27
N TYR A 183 5.55 21.20 -4.29
CA TYR A 183 6.44 21.29 -3.14
C TYR A 183 6.63 22.75 -2.72
N ASP A 184 6.97 22.97 -1.46
CA ASP A 184 7.57 24.23 -1.03
C ASP A 184 8.96 24.35 -1.70
N PRO A 185 9.25 25.44 -2.44
CA PRO A 185 10.54 25.62 -3.11
C PRO A 185 11.76 25.59 -2.18
N ALA A 186 11.57 25.87 -0.88
CA ALA A 186 12.64 25.86 0.11
C ALA A 186 12.81 24.51 0.83
N ALA A 187 11.92 23.54 0.61
CA ALA A 187 11.95 22.26 1.30
C ALA A 187 12.93 21.26 0.66
N ASN A 188 13.44 20.35 1.49
CA ASN A 188 14.18 19.18 0.99
C ASN A 188 13.20 18.19 0.36
N HIS A 189 13.24 18.07 -0.96
CA HIS A 189 12.33 17.23 -1.75
C HIS A 189 12.30 15.78 -1.26
N ASP A 190 13.46 15.14 -1.09
CA ASP A 190 13.54 13.73 -0.70
C ASP A 190 12.96 13.47 0.69
N GLU A 191 13.18 14.40 1.64
CA GLU A 191 12.62 14.29 2.99
C GLU A 191 11.09 14.45 2.96
N VAL A 192 10.58 15.43 2.21
CA VAL A 192 9.14 15.64 2.07
C VAL A 192 8.48 14.45 1.38
N LEU A 193 9.07 13.95 0.30
CA LEU A 193 8.56 12.80 -0.43
C LEU A 193 8.52 11.54 0.45
N PHE A 194 9.60 11.27 1.18
CA PHE A 194 9.64 10.16 2.14
C PHE A 194 8.51 10.31 3.17
N ASN A 195 8.38 11.48 3.79
CA ASN A 195 7.36 11.75 4.80
C ASN A 195 5.94 11.58 4.24
N ARG A 196 5.67 12.08 3.02
CA ARG A 196 4.40 11.91 2.31
C ARG A 196 4.03 10.43 2.16
N LEU A 197 4.99 9.59 1.77
CA LEU A 197 4.74 8.17 1.54
C LEU A 197 4.64 7.34 2.83
N THR A 198 5.25 7.80 3.93
CA THR A 198 5.32 7.06 5.19
C THR A 198 4.40 7.56 6.30
N ASP A 199 3.54 8.54 6.04
CA ASP A 199 2.62 9.06 7.05
C ASP A 199 1.63 7.97 7.49
N GLU A 200 1.73 7.57 8.76
CA GLU A 200 0.92 6.51 9.36
C GLU A 200 -0.49 6.96 9.78
N LYS A 201 -0.72 8.27 9.80
CA LYS A 201 -1.99 8.88 10.22
C LYS A 201 -2.80 9.37 9.04
N ASP A 202 -2.13 9.71 7.94
CA ASP A 202 -2.75 10.17 6.71
C ASP A 202 -2.14 9.46 5.49
N HIS A 203 -2.83 8.43 5.02
CA HIS A 203 -2.42 7.67 3.85
C HIS A 203 -2.69 8.37 2.51
N TYR A 204 -3.15 9.63 2.51
CA TYR A 204 -3.53 10.38 1.32
C TYR A 204 -2.48 10.29 0.21
N TYR A 205 -1.21 10.62 0.51
CA TYR A 205 -0.17 10.60 -0.51
C TYR A 205 0.18 9.18 -0.96
N SER A 206 0.10 8.17 -0.08
CA SER A 206 0.29 6.78 -0.52
C SER A 206 -0.76 6.38 -1.57
N TYR A 207 -2.03 6.75 -1.37
CA TYR A 207 -3.07 6.53 -2.39
C TYR A 207 -2.91 7.42 -3.62
N LEU A 208 -2.53 8.70 -3.45
CA LEU A 208 -2.32 9.63 -4.55
C LEU A 208 -1.24 9.11 -5.51
N TYR A 209 -0.06 8.74 -5.01
CA TYR A 209 1.01 8.19 -5.83
C TYR A 209 0.60 6.86 -6.49
N THR A 210 -0.23 6.06 -5.82
CA THR A 210 -0.80 4.84 -6.41
C THR A 210 -1.69 5.17 -7.61
N ALA A 211 -2.59 6.14 -7.45
CA ALA A 211 -3.48 6.57 -8.53
C ALA A 211 -2.70 7.21 -9.68
N LEU A 212 -1.68 8.02 -9.40
CA LEU A 212 -0.85 8.65 -10.42
C LEU A 212 -0.05 7.61 -11.23
N PHE A 213 0.57 6.61 -10.56
CA PHE A 213 1.21 5.49 -11.27
C PHE A 213 0.20 4.81 -12.20
N ILE A 214 -1.01 4.49 -11.71
CA ILE A 214 -2.07 3.86 -12.50
C ILE A 214 -2.41 4.73 -13.72
N LYS A 215 -2.61 6.05 -13.55
CA LYS A 215 -2.88 6.96 -14.67
C LYS A 215 -1.78 6.96 -15.70
N GLU A 216 -0.52 6.99 -15.25
CA GLU A 216 0.64 7.05 -16.13
C GLU A 216 0.74 5.83 -17.03
N ILE A 217 0.62 4.63 -16.46
CA ILE A 217 0.66 3.41 -17.27
C ILE A 217 -0.56 3.29 -18.17
N MET A 218 -1.74 3.70 -17.72
CA MET A 218 -2.93 3.73 -18.57
C MET A 218 -2.77 4.74 -19.72
N ALA A 219 -2.14 5.88 -19.48
CA ALA A 219 -1.87 6.89 -20.50
C ALA A 219 -0.86 6.38 -21.54
N GLN A 220 0.22 5.74 -21.10
CA GLN A 220 1.22 5.12 -21.98
C GLN A 220 0.60 4.06 -22.89
N TRP A 221 -0.18 3.14 -22.31
CA TRP A 221 -0.84 2.08 -23.08
C TRP A 221 -1.88 2.63 -24.04
N LYS A 222 -2.71 3.58 -23.59
CA LYS A 222 -3.72 4.23 -24.44
C LYS A 222 -3.09 4.94 -25.63
N ARG A 223 -1.97 5.65 -25.44
CA ARG A 223 -1.21 6.27 -26.54
C ARG A 223 -0.67 5.26 -27.54
N ALA A 224 -0.29 4.08 -27.06
CA ALA A 224 0.15 2.97 -27.90
C ALA A 224 -1.01 2.21 -28.58
N GLY A 225 -2.26 2.62 -28.37
CA GLY A 225 -3.45 2.02 -28.99
C GLY A 225 -4.07 0.87 -28.20
N TYR A 226 -3.67 0.66 -26.95
CA TYR A 226 -4.16 -0.43 -26.10
C TYR A 226 -4.88 0.14 -24.87
N ASP A 227 -6.16 -0.16 -24.70
CA ASP A 227 -6.94 0.31 -23.54
C ASP A 227 -6.86 -0.67 -22.35
N LEU A 228 -6.44 -0.16 -21.20
CA LEU A 228 -6.36 -0.92 -19.93
C LEU A 228 -7.53 -0.65 -18.98
N SER A 229 -8.52 0.18 -19.35
CA SER A 229 -9.64 0.58 -18.48
C SER A 229 -10.40 -0.61 -17.87
N GLY A 230 -10.57 -1.70 -18.62
CA GLY A 230 -11.19 -2.95 -18.16
C GLY A 230 -10.22 -4.05 -17.71
N ARG A 231 -8.92 -3.73 -17.56
CA ARG A 231 -7.83 -4.69 -17.29
C ARG A 231 -7.06 -4.36 -16.01
N PRO A 232 -7.73 -4.32 -14.84
CA PRO A 232 -7.09 -4.04 -13.56
C PRO A 232 -6.04 -5.08 -13.19
N ASP A 233 -6.17 -6.31 -13.71
CA ASP A 233 -5.16 -7.35 -13.57
C ASP A 233 -3.84 -6.99 -14.25
N ILE A 234 -3.89 -6.45 -15.47
CA ILE A 234 -2.70 -5.96 -16.19
C ILE A 234 -2.14 -4.70 -15.55
N VAL A 235 -2.99 -3.75 -15.16
CA VAL A 235 -2.59 -2.55 -14.42
C VAL A 235 -1.80 -2.94 -13.16
N ALA A 236 -2.31 -3.89 -12.37
CA ALA A 236 -1.64 -4.37 -11.17
C ALA A 236 -0.37 -5.17 -11.46
N THR A 237 -0.33 -5.95 -12.55
CA THR A 237 0.90 -6.62 -13.01
C THR A 237 1.99 -5.60 -13.30
N ILE A 238 1.69 -4.54 -14.07
CA ILE A 238 2.64 -3.49 -14.41
C ILE A 238 3.08 -2.73 -13.15
N PHE A 239 2.14 -2.40 -12.26
CA PHE A 239 2.45 -1.76 -10.99
C PHE A 239 3.46 -2.57 -10.17
N ASN A 240 3.29 -3.89 -10.10
CA ASN A 240 4.19 -4.78 -9.36
C ASN A 240 5.59 -4.90 -9.97
N ILE A 241 5.72 -4.87 -11.30
CA ILE A 241 7.01 -5.00 -12.00
C ILE A 241 7.69 -3.64 -12.30
N GLY A 242 6.96 -2.53 -12.16
CA GLY A 242 7.44 -1.17 -12.39
C GLY A 242 7.39 -0.71 -13.85
N PHE A 243 7.69 0.58 -14.07
CA PHE A 243 7.65 1.22 -15.40
C PHE A 243 8.51 0.51 -16.46
N GLY A 244 9.67 -0.03 -16.08
CA GLY A 244 10.56 -0.76 -17.00
C GLY A 244 9.93 -2.03 -17.59
N GLY A 245 8.93 -2.62 -16.91
CA GLY A 245 8.14 -3.73 -17.43
C GLY A 245 6.88 -3.31 -18.20
N SER A 246 6.58 -2.01 -18.29
CA SER A 246 5.42 -1.50 -19.01
C SER A 246 5.70 -1.40 -20.50
N LEU A 247 5.47 -2.50 -21.21
CA LEU A 247 5.65 -2.62 -22.65
C LEU A 247 4.28 -2.80 -23.30
N PRO A 248 3.69 -1.79 -23.96
CA PRO A 248 2.37 -1.92 -24.57
C PRO A 248 2.36 -2.94 -25.72
N HIS A 249 1.42 -3.89 -25.69
CA HIS A 249 1.20 -4.86 -26.77
C HIS A 249 -0.24 -5.40 -26.80
N VAL A 250 -0.59 -6.08 -27.90
CA VAL A 250 -1.96 -6.56 -28.17
C VAL A 250 -2.45 -7.63 -27.19
N ASP A 251 -1.55 -8.45 -26.66
CA ASP A 251 -1.90 -9.60 -25.82
C ASP A 251 -1.18 -9.57 -24.45
N PRO A 252 -1.47 -8.61 -23.58
CA PRO A 252 -0.84 -8.49 -22.27
C PRO A 252 -1.17 -9.66 -21.36
N THR A 253 -0.13 -10.24 -20.78
CA THR A 253 -0.24 -11.39 -19.86
C THR A 253 -0.34 -10.93 -18.41
N VAL A 254 -1.26 -11.53 -17.67
CA VAL A 254 -1.37 -11.33 -16.22
C VAL A 254 -0.21 -12.02 -15.52
N GLY A 255 0.46 -11.32 -14.61
CA GLY A 255 1.63 -11.81 -13.89
C GLY A 255 1.99 -10.97 -12.66
N GLY A 256 3.30 -10.87 -12.40
CA GLY A 256 3.87 -10.27 -11.19
C GLY A 256 4.36 -11.32 -10.19
N SER A 257 4.85 -10.88 -9.04
CA SER A 257 5.33 -11.74 -7.97
C SER A 257 4.24 -12.71 -7.48
N LEU A 258 4.64 -13.92 -7.12
CA LEU A 258 3.75 -14.87 -6.44
C LEU A 258 3.46 -14.43 -5.00
N ILE A 259 2.21 -14.65 -4.59
CA ILE A 259 1.70 -14.35 -3.26
C ILE A 259 0.92 -15.58 -2.79
N THR A 260 1.34 -16.17 -1.67
CA THR A 260 0.67 -17.32 -1.07
C THR A 260 -0.31 -16.82 0.01
N VAL A 261 -1.61 -16.95 -0.24
CA VAL A 261 -2.68 -16.52 0.69
C VAL A 261 -3.62 -17.70 0.91
N GLY A 262 -3.89 -18.05 2.17
CA GLY A 262 -4.75 -19.19 2.50
C GLY A 262 -4.23 -20.54 1.99
N GLY A 263 -2.92 -20.66 1.73
CA GLY A 263 -2.31 -21.85 1.14
C GLY A 263 -2.51 -21.99 -0.37
N VAL A 264 -2.97 -20.93 -1.04
CA VAL A 264 -3.11 -20.87 -2.51
C VAL A 264 -2.17 -19.80 -3.05
N ASP A 265 -1.48 -20.13 -4.14
CA ASP A 265 -0.59 -19.21 -4.84
C ASP A 265 -1.36 -18.39 -5.89
N TYR A 266 -1.18 -17.08 -5.82
CA TYR A 266 -1.70 -16.13 -6.81
C TYR A 266 -0.54 -15.31 -7.37
N THR A 267 -0.57 -14.96 -8.65
CA THR A 267 0.25 -13.83 -9.12
C THR A 267 -0.38 -12.52 -8.64
N PHE A 268 0.43 -11.48 -8.44
CA PHE A 268 -0.03 -10.15 -8.03
C PHE A 268 -1.21 -9.67 -8.88
N GLY A 269 -1.08 -9.70 -10.20
CA GLY A 269 -2.14 -9.28 -11.12
C GLY A 269 -3.38 -10.17 -11.07
N SER A 270 -3.22 -11.49 -10.91
CA SER A 270 -4.37 -12.39 -10.81
C SER A 270 -5.20 -12.15 -9.54
N LEU A 271 -4.54 -11.84 -8.42
CA LEU A 271 -5.20 -11.52 -7.16
C LEU A 271 -5.91 -10.16 -7.24
N ALA A 272 -5.27 -9.15 -7.85
CA ALA A 272 -5.88 -7.85 -8.12
C ALA A 272 -7.15 -8.00 -8.98
N GLY A 273 -7.06 -8.75 -10.08
CA GLY A 273 -8.20 -9.01 -10.96
C GLY A 273 -9.31 -9.81 -10.27
N ALA A 274 -8.96 -10.78 -9.43
CA ALA A 274 -9.91 -11.54 -8.63
C ALA A 274 -10.66 -10.64 -7.64
N PHE A 275 -9.95 -9.77 -6.92
CA PHE A 275 -10.57 -8.76 -6.06
C PHE A 275 -11.44 -7.79 -6.86
N TYR A 276 -10.96 -7.24 -7.98
CA TYR A 276 -11.72 -6.26 -8.76
C TYR A 276 -13.05 -6.82 -9.27
N ARG A 277 -13.09 -8.11 -9.64
CA ARG A 277 -14.29 -8.78 -10.17
C ARG A 277 -15.17 -9.42 -9.09
N SER A 278 -14.76 -9.43 -7.83
CA SER A 278 -15.54 -10.06 -6.75
C SER A 278 -16.68 -9.16 -6.24
N GLY A 279 -17.53 -9.71 -5.36
CA GLY A 279 -18.52 -8.93 -4.60
C GLY A 279 -17.93 -8.21 -3.39
N GLU A 280 -16.65 -8.42 -3.08
CA GLU A 280 -15.99 -7.83 -1.92
C GLU A 280 -15.89 -6.31 -2.05
N LEU A 281 -16.16 -5.60 -0.96
CA LEU A 281 -16.11 -4.13 -0.88
C LEU A 281 -16.89 -3.46 -2.03
N ALA A 282 -18.08 -3.96 -2.36
CA ALA A 282 -18.90 -3.46 -3.48
C ALA A 282 -19.24 -1.95 -3.43
N TRP A 283 -19.05 -1.31 -2.27
CA TRP A 283 -19.14 0.15 -2.12
C TRP A 283 -17.98 0.91 -2.79
N LEU A 284 -16.82 0.27 -3.01
CA LEU A 284 -15.77 0.80 -3.89
C LEU A 284 -16.24 0.68 -5.34
N ARG A 285 -16.76 1.78 -5.87
CA ARG A 285 -17.31 1.82 -7.24
C ARG A 285 -16.18 1.77 -8.29
N PRO A 286 -16.40 1.05 -9.41
CA PRO A 286 -15.47 1.00 -10.53
C PRO A 286 -15.46 2.28 -11.36
#